data_AF-X0I233-F1
#
_entry.id   AF-X0I233-F1
#
_cell.length_a   1.000
_cell.length_b   1.000
_cell.length_c   1.000
_cell.angle_alpha   90.00
_cell.angle_beta   90.00
_cell.angle_gamma   90.00
#
_symmetry.space_group_name_H-M   'P 1'
#
loop_
_entity.id
_entity.type
_entity.pdbx_description
1 polymer ?
#
loop_
_entity_poly.entity_id
_entity_poly.type
_entity_poly.pdbx_seq_one_letter_code
_entity_poly.pdbx_strand_id
1 'polypeptide(L)'
;MTNKINDQQTLKALLPTEYKAGCRRFTPADKYLETLDQSNVELVSTPIKQVEGNAIITTDNKRRTYDMIVCGTGFEPYAPRFPIKGSGTANLSELWSTDGGYESYLAATVAGFPNFFGT
;
A
#
# COMPACT_ATOMS: atom_id res chain seq x y z
N MET A 1 6.69 19.28 -8.45
CA MET A 1 5.39 18.79 -8.94
C MET A 1 4.66 19.87 -9.72
N THR A 2 4.39 21.03 -9.13
CA THR A 2 3.67 22.15 -9.78
C THR A 2 4.26 22.62 -11.11
N ASN A 3 5.60 22.65 -11.25
CA ASN A 3 6.25 23.05 -12.52
C ASN A 3 6.32 21.93 -13.57
N LYS A 4 5.92 20.70 -13.22
CA LYS A 4 6.03 19.50 -14.09
C LYS A 4 4.67 18.87 -14.44
N ILE A 5 3.59 19.33 -13.81
CA ILE A 5 2.24 18.83 -14.06
C ILE A 5 1.38 20.05 -14.37
N ASN A 6 0.91 20.13 -15.61
CA ASN A 6 0.09 21.25 -16.06
C ASN A 6 -1.41 21.04 -15.75
N ASP A 7 -1.86 19.79 -15.69
CA ASP A 7 -3.24 19.45 -15.35
C ASP A 7 -3.52 19.59 -13.85
N GLN A 8 -4.48 20.47 -13.52
CA GLN A 8 -4.87 20.75 -12.14
C GLN A 8 -5.54 19.57 -11.46
N GLN A 9 -6.28 18.73 -12.21
CA GLN A 9 -6.92 17.55 -11.64
C GLN A 9 -5.87 16.51 -11.23
N THR A 10 -4.89 16.25 -12.09
CA THR A 10 -3.74 15.38 -11.83
C THR A 10 -2.92 15.87 -10.64
N LEU A 11 -2.63 17.17 -10.58
CA LEU A 11 -1.91 17.76 -9.45
C LEU A 11 -2.65 17.53 -8.13
N LYS A 12 -3.96 17.78 -8.09
CA LYS A 12 -4.80 17.57 -6.90
C LYS A 12 -4.84 16.10 -6.48
N ALA A 13 -4.85 15.17 -7.45
CA ALA A 13 -4.89 13.74 -7.17
C ALA A 13 -3.57 13.20 -6.61
N LEU A 14 -2.42 13.77 -6.99
CA LEU A 14 -1.11 13.29 -6.57
C LEU A 14 -0.56 13.96 -5.31
N LEU A 15 -1.01 15.18 -5.00
CA LEU A 15 -0.56 15.91 -3.81
C LEU A 15 -1.19 15.30 -2.56
N PRO A 16 -0.41 14.68 -1.66
CA PRO A 16 -0.97 14.10 -0.45
C PRO A 16 -1.40 15.22 0.52
N THR A 17 -2.65 15.20 0.94
CA THR A 17 -3.20 16.13 1.94
C THR A 17 -3.32 15.51 3.33
N GLU A 18 -3.31 14.18 3.41
CA GLU A 18 -3.54 13.41 4.65
C GLU A 18 -2.31 13.31 5.55
N TYR A 19 -1.11 13.55 5.01
CA TYR A 19 0.15 13.40 5.75
C TYR A 19 1.20 14.41 5.27
N LYS A 20 2.16 14.73 6.16
CA LYS A 20 3.26 15.66 5.86
C LYS A 20 4.41 14.96 5.14
N ALA A 21 5.24 15.74 4.45
CA ALA A 21 6.48 15.23 3.84
C ALA A 21 7.37 14.56 4.90
N GLY A 22 7.91 13.38 4.56
CA GLY A 22 8.74 12.57 5.47
C GLY A 22 7.96 11.58 6.35
N CYS A 23 6.64 11.70 6.49
CA CYS A 23 5.82 10.72 7.23
C CYS A 23 5.71 9.36 6.51
N ARG A 24 6.06 9.31 5.23
CA ARG A 24 6.25 8.09 4.45
C ARG A 24 7.64 8.10 3.81
N ARG A 25 8.19 6.91 3.57
CA ARG A 25 9.48 6.76 2.90
C ARG A 25 9.41 7.40 1.51
N PHE A 26 10.38 8.25 1.19
CA PHE A 26 10.51 8.79 -0.17
C PHE A 26 10.86 7.67 -1.14
N THR A 27 10.07 7.56 -2.21
CA THR A 27 10.30 6.59 -3.29
C THR A 27 11.07 7.30 -4.41
N PRO A 28 12.23 6.80 -4.83
CA PRO A 28 12.87 7.23 -6.07
C PRO A 28 11.91 6.97 -7.23
N ALA A 29 11.59 8.00 -8.00
CA ALA A 29 10.56 7.94 -9.03
C ALA A 29 11.02 8.71 -10.27
N ASP A 30 12.19 8.33 -10.79
CA ASP A 30 12.74 8.93 -11.99
C ASP A 30 11.74 8.82 -13.15
N LYS A 31 11.51 9.94 -13.83
CA LYS A 31 10.57 10.09 -14.95
C LYS A 31 9.08 9.91 -14.61
N TYR A 32 8.70 9.61 -13.36
CA TYR A 32 7.31 9.36 -13.01
C TYR A 32 6.39 10.54 -13.34
N LEU A 33 6.80 11.76 -12.98
CA LEU A 33 5.97 12.94 -13.23
C LEU A 33 5.87 13.25 -14.73
N GLU A 34 6.96 13.07 -15.48
CA GLU A 34 7.01 13.25 -16.92
C GLU A 34 6.13 12.24 -17.68
N THR A 35 5.97 11.03 -17.15
CA THR A 35 5.09 10.02 -17.79
C THR A 35 3.63 10.40 -17.76
N LEU A 36 3.19 11.20 -16.79
CA LEU A 36 1.77 11.58 -16.66
C LEU A 36 1.28 12.54 -17.75
N ASP A 37 2.20 13.26 -18.40
CA ASP A 37 1.89 14.18 -19.50
C ASP A 37 1.92 13.47 -20.89
N GLN A 38 2.20 12.16 -20.94
CA GLN A 38 2.22 11.42 -22.21
C GLN A 38 0.80 11.15 -22.72
N SER A 39 0.59 11.23 -24.04
CA SER A 39 -0.73 11.10 -24.67
C SER A 39 -1.38 9.72 -24.50
N ASN A 40 -0.59 8.69 -24.18
CA ASN A 40 -1.03 7.31 -23.94
C ASN A 40 -1.17 6.97 -22.46
N VAL A 41 -1.12 7.95 -21.56
CA VAL A 41 -1.22 7.76 -20.11
C VAL A 41 -2.46 8.48 -19.59
N GLU A 42 -3.26 7.78 -18.79
CA GLU A 42 -4.42 8.35 -18.08
C GLU A 42 -4.24 8.10 -16.58
N LEU A 43 -4.33 9.16 -15.77
CA LEU A 43 -4.43 9.03 -14.32
C LEU A 43 -5.89 8.87 -13.91
N VAL A 44 -6.24 7.70 -13.37
CA VAL A 44 -7.58 7.42 -12.82
C VAL A 44 -7.50 7.41 -11.30
N SER A 45 -8.02 8.47 -10.66
CA SER A 45 -8.08 8.59 -9.19
C SER A 45 -9.42 8.15 -8.58
N THR A 46 -10.39 7.78 -9.41
CA THR A 46 -11.68 7.24 -8.96
C THR A 46 -11.48 5.87 -8.29
N PRO A 47 -12.01 5.62 -7.07
CA PRO A 47 -11.86 4.34 -6.41
C PRO A 47 -12.37 3.16 -7.24
N ILE A 48 -11.70 2.03 -7.12
CA ILE A 48 -12.12 0.78 -7.75
C ILE A 48 -13.30 0.22 -6.95
N LYS A 49 -14.39 -0.13 -7.67
CA LYS A 49 -15.54 -0.84 -7.12
C LYS A 49 -15.33 -2.35 -7.16
N GLN A 50 -14.94 -2.89 -8.31
CA GLN A 50 -14.62 -4.31 -8.49
C GLN A 50 -13.78 -4.57 -9.75
N VAL A 51 -13.23 -5.78 -9.83
CA VAL A 51 -12.53 -6.30 -11.01
C VAL A 51 -13.33 -7.47 -11.58
N GLU A 52 -13.58 -7.46 -12.88
CA GLU A 52 -14.32 -8.49 -13.61
C GLU A 52 -13.46 -9.03 -14.76
N GLY A 53 -12.75 -10.15 -14.52
CA GLY A 53 -11.81 -10.70 -15.50
C GLY A 53 -10.72 -9.70 -15.85
N ASN A 54 -10.74 -9.20 -17.09
CA ASN A 54 -9.79 -8.19 -17.58
C ASN A 54 -10.33 -6.75 -17.55
N ALA A 55 -11.43 -6.51 -16.82
CA ALA A 55 -12.02 -5.19 -16.68
C ALA A 55 -11.95 -4.67 -15.24
N ILE A 56 -11.70 -3.37 -15.11
CA ILE A 56 -11.78 -2.64 -13.84
C ILE A 56 -13.00 -1.73 -13.90
N ILE A 57 -13.85 -1.83 -12.87
CA ILE A 57 -15.04 -0.98 -12.70
C ILE A 57 -14.78 -0.03 -11.56
N THR A 58 -14.85 1.27 -11.83
CA THR A 58 -14.71 2.33 -10.82
C THR A 58 -16.06 2.69 -10.18
N THR A 59 -16.05 3.42 -9.07
CA THR A 59 -17.28 3.78 -8.32
C THR A 59 -18.24 4.70 -9.07
N ASP A 60 -17.76 5.36 -10.13
CA ASP A 60 -18.58 6.10 -11.11
C ASP A 60 -19.24 5.19 -12.17
N ASN A 61 -19.16 3.87 -11.99
CA ASN A 61 -19.66 2.82 -12.88
C ASN A 61 -19.02 2.81 -14.28
N LYS A 62 -17.87 3.46 -14.48
CA LYS A 62 -17.11 3.31 -15.73
C LYS A 62 -16.38 1.96 -15.75
N ARG A 63 -16.60 1.20 -16.83
CA ARG A 63 -15.92 -0.07 -17.12
C ARG A 63 -14.79 0.18 -18.11
N ARG A 64 -13.55 -0.18 -17.73
CA ARG A 64 -12.37 -0.12 -18.60
C ARG A 64 -11.82 -1.52 -18.78
N THR A 65 -11.47 -1.88 -20.01
CA THR A 65 -10.96 -3.22 -20.36
C THR A 65 -9.48 -3.11 -20.67
N TYR A 66 -8.68 -4.07 -20.21
CA TYR A 66 -7.23 -4.05 -20.35
C TYR A 66 -6.72 -5.40 -20.89
N ASP A 67 -5.63 -5.36 -21.65
CA ASP A 67 -4.91 -6.58 -22.06
C ASP A 67 -4.06 -7.14 -20.92
N MET A 68 -3.58 -6.26 -20.03
CA MET A 68 -2.75 -6.61 -18.88
C MET A 68 -3.07 -5.72 -17.68
N ILE A 69 -3.09 -6.32 -16.49
CA ILE A 69 -3.27 -5.62 -15.21
C ILE A 69 -2.04 -5.91 -14.35
N VAL A 70 -1.39 -4.85 -13.86
CA VAL A 70 -0.23 -4.93 -12.96
C VAL A 70 -0.60 -4.40 -11.58
N CYS A 71 -0.47 -5.24 -10.54
CA CYS A 71 -0.85 -4.89 -9.17
C CYS A 71 0.30 -4.22 -8.41
N GLY A 72 0.29 -2.89 -8.33
CA GLY A 72 1.19 -2.09 -7.49
C GLY A 72 0.67 -1.87 -6.06
N THR A 73 0.14 -2.91 -5.40
CA THR A 73 -0.69 -2.78 -4.17
C THR A 73 0.08 -2.83 -2.84
N GLY A 74 1.41 -2.78 -2.86
CA GLY A 74 2.23 -2.87 -1.64
C GLY A 74 2.29 -4.28 -1.04
N PHE A 75 2.52 -4.37 0.28
CA PHE A 75 2.67 -5.62 1.02
C PHE A 75 2.28 -5.46 2.50
N GLU A 76 1.99 -6.56 3.19
CA GLU A 76 1.84 -6.63 4.65
C GLU A 76 3.24 -6.77 5.30
N PRO A 77 3.74 -5.74 6.01
CA PRO A 77 5.12 -5.73 6.50
C PRO A 77 5.38 -6.53 7.79
N TYR A 78 4.38 -6.74 8.66
CA TYR A 78 4.66 -7.16 10.04
C TYR A 78 4.08 -8.52 10.41
N ALA A 79 2.94 -8.92 9.82
CA ALA A 79 2.33 -10.20 10.14
C ALA A 79 3.18 -11.40 9.66
N PRO A 80 3.45 -12.41 10.51
CA PRO A 80 4.14 -13.62 10.08
C PRO A 80 3.34 -14.38 9.01
N ARG A 81 4.03 -14.87 7.97
CA ARG A 81 3.37 -15.64 6.89
C ARG A 81 2.90 -17.03 7.31
N PHE A 82 3.32 -17.50 8.47
CA PHE A 82 2.97 -18.80 9.03
C PHE A 82 2.81 -18.69 10.55
N PRO A 83 2.07 -19.61 11.18
CA PRO A 83 1.91 -19.62 12.63
C PRO A 83 3.27 -19.77 13.34
N ILE A 84 3.59 -18.84 14.23
CA ILE A 84 4.74 -18.93 15.14
C ILE A 84 4.15 -19.20 16.53
N LYS A 85 4.43 -20.39 17.08
CA LYS A 85 3.90 -20.80 18.38
C LYS A 85 4.88 -20.45 19.49
N GLY A 86 4.38 -19.78 20.52
CA GLY A 86 5.12 -19.43 21.72
C GLY A 86 4.81 -20.36 22.88
N SER A 87 5.03 -19.88 24.09
CA SER A 87 4.67 -20.56 25.32
C SER A 87 3.15 -20.75 25.44
N GLY A 88 2.74 -21.93 25.91
CA GLY A 88 1.32 -22.24 26.11
C GLY A 88 0.53 -22.25 24.80
N THR A 89 -0.54 -21.46 24.74
CA THR A 89 -1.41 -21.35 23.56
C THR A 89 -1.06 -20.15 22.66
N ALA A 90 0.04 -19.44 22.94
CA ALA A 90 0.39 -18.24 22.21
C ALA A 90 0.69 -18.53 20.73
N ASN A 91 0.09 -17.74 19.84
CA ASN A 91 0.38 -17.75 18.41
C ASN A 91 0.62 -16.32 17.92
N LEU A 92 1.82 -16.07 17.42
CA LEU A 92 2.20 -14.71 17.02
C LEU A 92 1.37 -14.23 15.83
N SER A 93 0.96 -15.12 14.93
CA SER A 93 0.10 -14.75 13.79
C SER A 93 -1.32 -14.32 14.19
N GLU A 94 -1.74 -14.65 15.41
CA GLU A 94 -3.03 -14.20 15.97
C GLU A 94 -2.86 -12.92 16.79
N LEU A 95 -1.73 -12.79 17.51
CA LEU A 95 -1.42 -11.61 18.32
C LEU A 95 -1.05 -10.40 17.46
N TRP A 96 -0.16 -10.59 16.47
CA TRP A 96 0.25 -9.56 15.53
C TRP A 96 -0.75 -9.46 14.39
N SER A 97 -1.65 -8.49 14.52
CA SER A 97 -2.66 -8.19 13.52
C SER A 97 -2.91 -6.68 13.45
N THR A 98 -3.58 -6.23 12.39
CA THR A 98 -3.99 -4.83 12.24
C THR A 98 -4.86 -4.34 13.40
N ASP A 99 -5.67 -5.24 13.98
CA ASP A 99 -6.57 -4.91 15.09
C ASP A 99 -5.88 -4.98 16.46
N GLY A 100 -4.95 -5.94 16.64
CA GLY A 100 -4.23 -6.16 17.90
C GLY A 100 -2.93 -5.35 18.04
N GLY A 101 -2.43 -4.78 16.95
CA GLY A 101 -1.14 -4.12 16.88
C GLY A 101 0.05 -5.09 16.90
N TYR A 102 1.24 -4.53 16.71
CA TYR A 102 2.50 -5.28 16.64
C TYR A 102 3.31 -5.08 17.93
N GLU A 103 2.73 -5.50 19.06
CA GLU A 103 3.34 -5.27 20.37
C GLU A 103 4.64 -6.04 20.53
N SER A 104 5.67 -5.34 21.02
CA SER A 104 6.99 -5.88 21.28
C SER A 104 7.70 -5.04 22.35
N TYR A 105 8.60 -5.68 23.08
CA TYR A 105 9.53 -5.00 23.96
C TYR A 105 10.76 -4.57 23.16
N LEU A 106 10.98 -3.24 23.12
CA LEU A 106 12.10 -2.59 22.42
C LEU A 106 12.23 -2.97 20.93
N ALA A 107 11.11 -3.33 20.27
CA ALA A 107 11.10 -3.80 18.89
C ALA A 107 12.03 -5.01 18.63
N ALA A 108 12.30 -5.83 19.65
CA ALA A 108 13.22 -6.96 19.55
C ALA A 108 12.58 -8.27 19.99
N THR A 109 11.81 -8.27 21.08
CA THR A 109 11.25 -9.50 21.69
C THR A 109 9.76 -9.36 21.96
N VAL A 110 9.05 -10.48 21.99
CA VAL A 110 7.60 -10.51 22.23
C VAL A 110 7.30 -11.33 23.47
N ALA A 111 6.44 -10.81 24.35
CA ALA A 111 6.00 -11.53 25.55
C ALA A 111 5.33 -12.86 25.17
N GLY A 112 5.71 -13.94 25.83
CA GLY A 112 5.23 -15.29 25.52
C GLY A 112 6.03 -16.02 24.43
N PHE A 113 7.06 -15.40 23.84
CA PHE A 113 7.92 -16.03 22.82
C PHE A 113 9.39 -16.03 23.29
N PRO A 114 9.78 -16.93 24.21
CA PRO A 114 11.15 -16.98 24.70
C PRO A 114 12.12 -17.33 23.55
N ASN A 115 13.29 -16.67 23.54
CA ASN A 115 14.32 -16.80 22.50
C ASN A 115 13.85 -16.44 21.07
N PHE A 116 12.67 -15.83 20.91
CA PHE A 116 12.25 -15.25 19.65
C PHE A 116 12.71 -13.80 19.56
N PHE A 117 13.46 -13.51 18.51
CA PHE A 117 13.87 -12.15 18.16
C PHE A 117 13.27 -11.80 16.80
N GLY A 118 12.30 -10.87 16.82
CA GLY A 118 11.61 -10.38 15.63
C GLY A 118 12.14 -8.99 15.28
N THR A 119 12.78 -8.87 14.13
CA THR A 119 13.16 -7.60 13.50
C THR A 119 12.39 -7.41 12.21
#